data_AF-A0A7S2R6K2-F1
#
_entry.id   AF-A0A7S2R6K2-F1
#
_cell.length_a   1.000
_cell.length_b   1.000
_cell.length_c   1.000
_cell.angle_alpha   90.00
_cell.angle_beta   90.00
_cell.angle_gamma   90.00
#
_symmetry.space_group_name_H-M   'P 1'
#
loop_
_entity.id
_entity.type
_entity.pdbx_description
1 polymer ?
#
loop_
_entity_poly.entity_id
_entity_poly.type
_entity_poly.pdbx_seq_one_letter_code
_entity_poly.pdbx_strand_id
1 'polypeptide(L)'
;KASSMVVKVMAQTLEKTREPTSTVAPLNPDNVALLEQEGLTLKPLDPIGVEIYGSDVRNQLPEPAIKALEEEMANRGFIVFKHQAGLSPDELIEACKWWGGREIHSTHGVHPATPGRNRHIFRCSNDGRQGILG
;
A
#
# COMPACT_ATOMS: atom_id res chain seq x y z
N LYS A 1 -35.41 21.54 -45.36
CA LYS A 1 -34.11 20.89 -45.04
C LYS A 1 -34.04 20.69 -43.55
N ALA A 2 -34.12 19.44 -43.12
CA ALA A 2 -34.02 19.01 -41.74
C ALA A 2 -32.59 19.17 -41.19
N SER A 3 -32.47 19.06 -39.87
CA SER A 3 -31.24 18.88 -39.09
C SER A 3 -30.61 20.14 -38.49
N SER A 4 -31.21 20.63 -37.39
CA SER A 4 -30.49 21.32 -36.31
C SER A 4 -31.21 21.19 -34.96
N MET A 5 -31.99 20.12 -34.78
CA MET A 5 -32.79 19.86 -33.56
C MET A 5 -32.51 18.47 -32.97
N VAL A 6 -31.29 17.95 -33.18
CA VAL A 6 -30.82 16.67 -32.62
C VAL A 6 -29.30 16.73 -32.40
N VAL A 7 -28.82 17.65 -31.56
CA VAL A 7 -27.51 17.45 -30.90
C VAL A 7 -27.73 17.59 -29.40
N LYS A 8 -28.44 16.57 -28.89
CA LYS A 8 -28.03 15.83 -27.70
C LYS A 8 -27.86 16.69 -26.44
N VAL A 9 -29.02 17.12 -25.94
CA VAL A 9 -29.43 16.78 -24.56
C VAL A 9 -28.77 15.44 -24.16
N MET A 10 -28.15 15.37 -22.97
CA MET A 10 -27.44 14.20 -22.37
C MET A 10 -25.90 14.22 -22.48
N ALA A 11 -25.26 15.18 -21.82
CA ALA A 11 -23.88 15.01 -21.32
C ALA A 11 -23.72 15.48 -19.86
N GLN A 12 -24.83 15.55 -19.11
CA GLN A 12 -24.79 15.42 -17.66
C GLN A 12 -24.80 13.94 -17.36
N THR A 13 -23.66 13.28 -17.59
CA THR A 13 -23.36 12.07 -16.85
C THR A 13 -23.23 12.51 -15.41
N LEU A 14 -24.32 12.40 -14.68
CA LEU A 14 -24.32 12.33 -13.23
C LEU A 14 -23.23 11.32 -12.87
N GLU A 15 -22.07 11.81 -12.41
CA GLU A 15 -21.26 11.01 -11.50
C GLU A 15 -22.16 10.76 -10.31
N LYS A 16 -22.92 9.67 -10.39
CA LYS A 16 -23.69 9.14 -9.29
C LYS A 16 -22.63 8.83 -8.24
N THR A 17 -22.47 9.73 -7.28
CA THR A 17 -21.75 9.47 -6.03
C THR A 17 -22.29 8.14 -5.54
N ARG A 18 -21.49 7.08 -5.69
CA ARG A 18 -21.83 5.80 -5.10
C ARG A 18 -21.72 6.05 -3.61
N GLU A 19 -22.86 6.15 -2.94
CA GLU A 19 -22.93 6.06 -1.48
C GLU A 19 -22.04 4.87 -1.08
N PRO A 20 -20.95 5.08 -0.35
CA PRO A 20 -20.03 4.01 -0.03
C PRO A 20 -20.76 3.06 0.91
N THR A 21 -21.31 1.98 0.36
CA THR A 21 -21.74 0.81 1.11
C THR A 21 -20.48 0.01 1.44
N SER A 22 -19.51 0.66 2.08
CA SER A 22 -18.28 0.02 2.51
C SER A 22 -18.64 -1.00 3.58
N THR A 23 -18.52 -2.29 3.25
CA THR A 23 -18.59 -3.38 4.23
C THR A 23 -17.33 -3.45 5.11
N VAL A 24 -16.35 -2.57 4.85
CA VAL A 24 -15.11 -2.45 5.62
C VAL A 24 -15.34 -1.49 6.78
N ALA A 25 -14.94 -1.92 7.98
CA ALA A 25 -15.06 -1.15 9.21
C ALA A 25 -14.33 0.21 9.11
N PRO A 26 -14.81 1.27 9.79
CA PRO A 26 -14.06 2.52 9.93
C PRO A 26 -12.72 2.29 10.64
N LEU A 27 -11.75 3.20 10.47
CA LEU A 27 -10.50 3.18 11.24
C LEU A 27 -10.82 3.25 12.74
N ASN A 28 -10.08 2.52 13.58
CA ASN A 28 -10.23 2.63 15.03
C ASN A 28 -9.74 4.01 15.50
N PRO A 29 -10.58 4.84 16.16
CA PRO A 29 -10.18 6.17 16.62
C PRO A 29 -8.96 6.17 17.56
N ASP A 30 -8.82 5.15 18.41
CA ASP A 30 -7.69 5.05 19.35
C ASP A 30 -6.38 4.77 18.60
N ASN A 31 -6.43 3.92 17.57
CA ASN A 31 -5.29 3.65 16.70
C ASN A 31 -4.91 4.88 15.88
N VAL A 32 -5.89 5.61 15.35
CA VAL A 32 -5.65 6.88 14.63
C VAL A 32 -4.95 7.88 15.54
N ALA A 33 -5.46 8.11 16.75
CA ALA A 33 -4.87 9.05 17.69
C ALA A 33 -3.44 8.67 18.08
N LEU A 34 -3.17 7.38 18.31
CA LEU A 34 -1.82 6.88 18.59
C LEU A 34 -0.87 7.13 17.42
N LEU A 35 -1.30 6.82 16.20
CA LEU A 35 -0.45 6.97 15.01
C LEU A 35 -0.21 8.45 14.66
N GLU A 36 -1.19 9.33 14.91
CA GLU A 36 -1.03 10.77 14.77
C GLU A 36 -0.02 11.35 15.77
N GLN A 37 0.06 10.80 16.99
CA GLN A 37 1.10 11.18 17.97
C GLN A 37 2.51 10.83 17.47
N GLU A 38 2.65 9.77 16.68
CA GLU A 38 3.90 9.40 16.00
C GLU A 38 4.15 10.21 14.71
N GLY A 39 3.35 11.25 14.45
CA GLY A 39 3.48 12.14 13.30
C GLY A 39 2.92 11.57 12.00
N LEU A 40 2.11 10.51 12.07
CA LEU A 40 1.53 9.88 10.89
C LEU A 40 0.19 10.53 10.51
N THR A 41 -0.14 10.46 9.22
CA THR A 41 -1.48 10.80 8.73
C THR A 41 -2.06 9.61 8.00
N LEU A 42 -3.29 9.24 8.35
CA LEU A 42 -4.01 8.10 7.78
C LEU A 42 -5.09 8.60 6.84
N LYS A 43 -5.14 8.04 5.63
CA LYS A 43 -6.20 8.31 4.66
C LYS A 43 -6.85 7.01 4.20
N PRO A 44 -8.08 6.71 4.64
CA PRO A 44 -8.83 5.54 4.15
C PRO A 44 -8.92 5.50 2.62
N LEU A 45 -8.72 4.32 2.05
CA LEU A 45 -9.00 4.05 0.64
C LEU A 45 -10.42 3.47 0.48
N ASP A 46 -11.04 3.74 -0.66
CA ASP A 46 -12.35 3.19 -1.04
C ASP A 46 -12.16 2.09 -2.11
N PRO A 47 -12.73 0.89 -1.93
CA PRO A 47 -13.52 0.43 -0.77
C PRO A 47 -12.69 -0.15 0.38
N ILE A 48 -11.38 -0.37 0.19
CA ILE A 48 -10.54 -1.13 1.12
C ILE A 48 -9.10 -0.59 1.13
N GLY A 49 -8.46 -0.69 2.29
CA GLY A 49 -7.10 -0.22 2.54
C GLY A 49 -7.01 1.14 3.22
N VAL A 50 -5.79 1.57 3.49
CA VAL A 50 -5.44 2.88 4.05
C VAL A 50 -4.06 3.32 3.57
N GLU A 51 -3.93 4.59 3.18
CA GLU A 51 -2.64 5.23 2.93
C GLU A 51 -2.07 5.81 4.22
N ILE A 52 -0.78 5.63 4.44
CA ILE A 52 -0.02 6.16 5.56
C ILE A 52 0.99 7.19 5.02
N TYR A 53 0.93 8.40 5.55
CA TYR A 53 1.85 9.50 5.28
C TYR A 53 2.64 9.85 6.55
N GLY A 54 3.76 10.56 6.40
CA GLY A 54 4.57 11.06 7.54
C GLY A 54 5.59 10.07 8.10
N SER A 55 5.62 8.82 7.63
CA SER A 55 6.63 7.83 7.99
C SER A 55 7.75 7.74 6.95
N ASP A 56 8.97 7.43 7.38
CA ASP A 56 10.00 6.82 6.54
C ASP A 56 10.22 5.40 7.07
N VAL A 57 10.00 4.38 6.23
CA VAL A 57 10.07 2.96 6.66
C VAL A 57 11.48 2.52 7.03
N ARG A 58 12.49 3.37 6.81
CA ARG A 58 13.86 3.17 7.33
C ARG A 58 13.94 3.39 8.84
N ASN A 59 13.00 4.13 9.41
CA ASN A 59 12.98 4.47 10.83
C ASN A 59 11.86 3.68 11.51
N GLN A 60 12.23 2.66 12.27
CA GLN A 60 11.27 1.80 12.94
C GLN A 60 10.37 2.58 13.89
N LEU A 61 9.05 2.42 13.71
CA LEU A 61 8.05 2.97 14.62
C LEU A 61 8.05 2.21 15.96
N PRO A 62 7.61 2.84 17.05
CA PRO A 62 7.42 2.15 18.32
C PRO A 62 6.49 0.95 18.19
N GLU A 63 6.73 -0.09 18.99
CA GLU A 63 5.94 -1.32 18.95
C GLU A 63 4.41 -1.10 19.09
N PRO A 64 3.90 -0.18 19.94
CA PRO A 64 2.47 0.12 19.98
C PRO A 64 1.91 0.63 18.64
N ALA A 65 2.67 1.47 17.92
CA ALA A 65 2.27 1.99 16.63
C ALA A 65 2.29 0.89 15.55
N ILE A 66 3.28 -0.02 15.58
CA ILE A 66 3.31 -1.18 14.69
C ILE A 66 2.07 -2.06 14.92
N LYS A 67 1.70 -2.34 16.18
CA LYS A 67 0.49 -3.13 16.49
C LYS A 67 -0.79 -2.45 16.02
N ALA A 68 -0.91 -1.15 16.21
CA ALA A 68 -2.05 -0.39 15.67
C ALA A 68 -2.13 -0.50 14.13
N LEU A 69 -1.00 -0.42 13.43
CA LEU A 69 -0.96 -0.64 11.98
C LEU A 69 -1.33 -2.08 11.59
N GLU A 70 -0.92 -3.10 12.35
CA GLU A 70 -1.31 -4.49 12.13
C GLU A 70 -2.82 -4.69 12.30
N GLU A 71 -3.43 -4.08 13.32
CA GLU A 71 -4.88 -4.12 13.54
C GLU A 71 -5.64 -3.44 12.39
N GLU A 72 -5.22 -2.25 11.97
CA GLU A 72 -5.84 -1.56 10.83
C GLU A 72 -5.65 -2.35 9.53
N MET A 73 -4.47 -2.94 9.32
CA MET A 73 -4.20 -3.83 8.19
C MET A 73 -5.12 -5.06 8.19
N ALA A 74 -5.34 -5.68 9.35
CA ALA A 74 -6.24 -6.83 9.48
C ALA A 74 -7.70 -6.47 9.16
N ASN A 75 -8.16 -5.29 9.61
CA ASN A 75 -9.52 -4.82 9.39
C ASN A 75 -9.76 -4.29 7.96
N ARG A 76 -8.71 -3.78 7.30
CA ARG A 76 -8.80 -3.10 6.00
C ARG A 76 -7.99 -3.76 4.89
N GLY A 77 -7.50 -4.97 5.11
CA GLY A 77 -6.77 -5.78 4.13
C GLY A 77 -5.32 -5.37 3.87
N PHE A 78 -5.04 -4.08 3.65
CA PHE A 78 -3.67 -3.60 3.37
C PHE A 78 -3.44 -2.15 3.81
N ILE A 79 -2.16 -1.83 4.02
CA ILE A 79 -1.67 -0.48 4.26
C ILE A 79 -0.69 -0.08 3.16
N VAL A 80 -0.65 1.21 2.82
CA VAL A 80 0.27 1.75 1.81
C VAL A 80 1.06 2.90 2.41
N PHE A 81 2.35 2.69 2.68
CA PHE A 81 3.26 3.78 3.03
C PHE A 81 3.57 4.62 1.80
N LYS A 82 3.28 5.90 1.86
CA LYS A 82 3.51 6.85 0.77
C LYS A 82 4.89 7.49 0.90
N HIS A 83 5.43 7.96 -0.23
CA HIS A 83 6.72 8.67 -0.30
C HIS A 83 7.97 7.84 0.08
N GLN A 84 7.92 6.51 -0.10
CA GLN A 84 9.04 5.60 0.17
C GLN A 84 9.95 5.39 -1.06
N ALA A 85 10.49 6.47 -1.63
CA ALA A 85 11.36 6.37 -2.79
C ALA A 85 12.76 5.85 -2.41
N GLY A 86 13.40 5.10 -3.31
CA GLY A 86 14.82 4.77 -3.21
C GLY A 86 15.19 3.84 -2.06
N LEU A 87 14.31 2.92 -1.65
CA LEU A 87 14.68 1.89 -0.70
C LEU A 87 15.72 0.96 -1.32
N SER A 88 16.83 0.77 -0.61
CA SER A 88 17.78 -0.29 -0.90
C SER A 88 17.17 -1.66 -0.55
N PRO A 89 17.73 -2.75 -1.12
CA PRO A 89 17.40 -4.12 -0.73
C PRO A 89 17.32 -4.36 0.77
N ASP A 90 18.33 -3.89 1.51
CA ASP A 90 18.45 -4.18 2.94
C ASP A 90 17.46 -3.33 3.76
N GLU A 91 17.24 -2.06 3.40
CA GLU A 91 16.21 -1.22 4.03
C GLU A 91 14.81 -1.81 3.85
N LEU A 92 14.50 -2.35 2.66
CA LEU A 92 13.23 -3.04 2.42
C LEU A 92 13.10 -4.27 3.35
N ILE A 93 14.17 -5.05 3.50
CA ILE A 93 14.19 -6.22 4.38
C ILE A 93 13.99 -5.83 5.85
N GLU A 94 14.66 -4.78 6.33
CA GLU A 94 14.47 -4.28 7.69
C GLU A 94 13.03 -3.79 7.92
N ALA A 95 12.44 -3.08 6.95
CA ALA A 95 11.03 -2.70 7.01
C ALA A 95 10.09 -3.92 7.04
N CYS A 96 10.41 -4.99 6.29
CA CYS A 96 9.64 -6.23 6.32
C CYS A 96 9.71 -6.94 7.69
N LYS A 97 10.80 -6.76 8.46
CA LYS A 97 10.92 -7.32 9.81
C LYS A 97 10.08 -6.58 10.85
N TRP A 98 9.41 -5.48 10.49
CA TRP A 98 8.44 -4.85 11.41
C TRP A 98 7.25 -5.74 11.70
N TRP A 99 6.97 -6.73 10.86
CA TRP A 99 5.74 -7.48 10.91
C TRP A 99 5.95 -8.88 11.48
N GLY A 100 4.95 -9.39 12.20
CA GLY A 100 4.92 -10.78 12.64
C GLY A 100 6.15 -11.20 13.45
N GLY A 101 6.80 -12.29 13.03
CA GLY A 101 7.91 -12.94 13.76
C GLY A 101 9.25 -12.20 13.77
N ARG A 102 9.34 -11.00 13.18
CA ARG A 102 10.53 -10.13 13.18
C ARG A 102 11.78 -10.72 12.51
N GLU A 103 11.59 -11.79 11.74
CA GLU A 103 12.63 -12.46 10.97
C GLU A 103 12.08 -12.87 9.61
N ILE A 104 12.91 -12.82 8.56
CA ILE A 104 12.54 -13.24 7.22
C ILE A 104 13.10 -14.63 6.94
N HIS A 105 12.20 -15.55 6.57
CA HIS A 105 12.58 -16.86 6.05
C HIS A 105 12.11 -17.01 4.60
N SER A 106 13.08 -17.04 3.68
CA SER A 106 12.80 -17.15 2.24
C SER A 106 13.12 -18.54 1.72
N THR A 107 12.19 -19.11 0.93
CA THR A 107 12.29 -20.47 0.35
C THR A 107 12.32 -20.46 -1.18
N HIS A 108 12.21 -19.28 -1.80
CA HIS A 108 12.21 -19.14 -3.26
C HIS A 108 13.63 -19.21 -3.86
N GLY A 109 13.71 -19.53 -5.15
CA GLY A 109 14.94 -19.40 -5.92
C GLY A 109 15.42 -17.95 -5.99
N VAL A 110 16.73 -17.74 -6.12
CA VAL A 110 17.33 -16.41 -6.21
C VAL A 110 17.59 -16.07 -7.67
N HIS A 111 16.91 -15.04 -8.17
CA HIS A 111 17.12 -14.53 -9.52
C HIS A 111 18.55 -13.99 -9.68
N PRO A 112 19.29 -14.31 -10.76
CA PRO A 112 20.66 -13.83 -10.96
C PRO A 112 20.80 -12.30 -10.94
N ALA A 113 19.81 -11.60 -11.50
CA ALA A 113 19.71 -10.13 -11.51
C ALA A 113 19.13 -9.50 -10.24
N THR A 114 18.82 -10.25 -9.18
CA THR A 114 18.48 -9.64 -7.88
C THR A 114 19.70 -8.86 -7.38
N PRO A 115 19.55 -7.59 -6.94
CA PRO A 115 20.66 -6.83 -6.35
C PRO A 115 21.37 -7.62 -5.26
N GLY A 116 22.70 -7.73 -5.36
CA GLY A 116 23.52 -8.52 -4.43
C GLY A 116 23.18 -10.02 -4.36
N ARG A 117 22.35 -10.54 -5.28
CA ARG A 117 21.73 -11.88 -5.19
C ARG A 117 21.08 -12.11 -3.82
N ASN A 118 20.47 -11.07 -3.24
CA ASN A 118 19.88 -11.13 -1.92
C ASN A 118 18.76 -12.19 -1.89
N ARG A 119 18.93 -13.20 -1.03
CA ARG A 119 18.02 -14.35 -0.94
C ARG A 119 16.62 -14.00 -0.44
N HIS A 120 16.46 -12.84 0.18
CA HIS A 120 15.19 -12.40 0.76
C HIS A 120 14.33 -11.58 -0.21
N ILE A 121 14.89 -11.21 -1.37
CA ILE A 121 14.18 -10.42 -2.37
C ILE A 121 13.76 -11.31 -3.51
N PHE A 122 12.45 -11.45 -3.67
CA PHE A 122 11.86 -12.01 -4.87
C PHE A 122 11.76 -10.91 -5.94
N ARG A 123 12.60 -10.99 -6.97
CA ARG A 123 12.60 -10.03 -8.08
C ARG A 123 11.51 -10.39 -9.10
N CYS A 124 10.52 -9.52 -9.23
CA CYS A 124 9.54 -9.55 -10.33
C CYS A 124 9.91 -8.48 -11.37
N SER A 125 10.16 -8.87 -12.62
CA SER A 125 10.44 -7.91 -13.70
C SER A 125 9.96 -8.43 -15.04
N ASN A 126 9.32 -7.56 -15.82
CA ASN A 126 8.94 -7.79 -17.22
C ASN A 126 9.96 -7.20 -18.22
N ASP A 127 11.10 -6.71 -17.75
CA ASP A 127 12.20 -6.27 -18.63
C ASP A 127 12.82 -7.50 -19.30
N GLY A 128 12.72 -7.60 -20.62
CA GLY A 128 13.25 -8.74 -21.38
C GLY A 128 14.77 -8.94 -21.26
N ARG A 129 15.52 -7.95 -20.75
CA ARG A 129 16.96 -8.08 -20.45
C ARG A 129 17.24 -8.74 -19.10
N GLN A 130 16.28 -8.71 -18.18
CA GLN A 130 16.48 -8.98 -16.75
C GLN A 130 15.37 -9.84 -16.11
N GLY A 131 14.31 -10.18 -16.84
CA GLY A 131 13.23 -11.06 -16.41
C GLY A 131 13.52 -12.52 -16.72
N ILE A 132 12.84 -13.43 -16.01
CA ILE A 132 12.79 -14.85 -16.39
C ILE A 132 11.72 -14.98 -17.47
N LEU A 133 12.12 -15.37 -18.68
CA LEU A 133 11.25 -15.42 -19.86
C LEU A 133 10.33 -16.65 -19.94
N GLY A 134 10.28 -17.46 -18.88
CA GLY A 134 9.57 -18.76 -18.84
C GLY A 134 10.48 -19.92 -19.16
#